data_AF-A0A942STT8-F1
#
_entry.id   AF-A0A942STT8-F1
#
_cell.length_a   1.000
_cell.length_b   1.000
_cell.length_c   1.000
_cell.angle_alpha   90.00
_cell.angle_beta   90.00
_cell.angle_gamma   90.00
#
_symmetry.space_group_name_H-M   'P 1'
#
loop_
_entity.id
_entity.type
_entity.pdbx_description
1 polymer ?
#
loop_
_entity_poly.entity_id
_entity_poly.type
_entity_poly.pdbx_seq_one_letter_code
_entity_poly.pdbx_strand_id
1 'polypeptide(L)'
;MKKKMLALICGGFIAFSLFAAPGNPVKAAEEEDCTCHNVTPIYGAQKNKIIANLISSQEFKNAKLSIIKDGDNWRGINNTEVLVHNSYGITIVGVPFIDQDGKIMMATFIDGFFMGSAPKYE
;
A
#
# COMPACT_ATOMS: atom_id res chain seq x y z
N MET A 1 -54.45 -16.89 16.89
CA MET A 1 -53.73 -16.03 15.92
C MET A 1 -52.81 -14.97 16.54
N LYS A 2 -53.06 -14.45 17.76
CA LYS A 2 -52.30 -13.31 18.32
C LYS A 2 -50.83 -13.59 18.72
N LYS A 3 -50.49 -14.80 19.19
CA LYS A 3 -49.13 -15.13 19.68
C LYS A 3 -48.06 -15.28 18.58
N LYS A 4 -48.46 -15.70 17.37
CA LYS A 4 -47.53 -15.87 16.23
C LYS A 4 -47.13 -14.54 15.58
N MET A 5 -48.00 -13.52 15.68
CA MET A 5 -47.71 -12.17 15.17
C MET A 5 -46.66 -11.44 16.01
N LEU A 6 -46.63 -11.66 17.33
CA LEU A 6 -45.68 -10.99 18.22
C LEU A 6 -44.24 -11.43 17.94
N ALA A 7 -44.03 -12.74 17.74
CA ALA A 7 -42.72 -13.29 17.40
C ALA A 7 -42.22 -12.81 16.03
N LEU A 8 -43.12 -12.64 15.06
CA LEU A 8 -42.79 -12.14 13.73
C LEU A 8 -42.34 -10.67 13.74
N ILE A 9 -42.97 -9.84 14.58
CA ILE A 9 -42.61 -8.41 14.72
C ILE A 9 -41.27 -8.26 15.44
N CYS A 10 -41.03 -9.01 16.51
CA CYS A 10 -39.76 -8.94 17.25
C CYS A 10 -38.58 -9.48 16.42
N GLY A 11 -38.76 -10.57 15.66
CA GLY A 11 -37.73 -11.10 14.77
C GLY A 11 -37.39 -10.15 13.62
N GLY A 12 -38.39 -9.50 13.03
CA GLY A 12 -38.18 -8.49 11.97
C GLY A 12 -37.44 -7.25 12.46
N PHE A 13 -37.70 -6.80 13.69
CA PHE A 13 -37.02 -5.63 14.28
C PHE A 13 -35.52 -5.88 14.49
N ILE A 14 -35.13 -7.07 14.94
CA ILE A 14 -33.72 -7.43 15.14
C ILE A 14 -32.99 -7.49 13.80
N ALA A 15 -33.61 -8.07 12.77
CA ALA A 15 -33.04 -8.12 11.43
C ALA A 15 -32.86 -6.71 10.82
N PHE A 16 -33.83 -5.81 10.99
CA PHE A 16 -33.71 -4.42 10.50
C PHE A 16 -32.64 -3.62 11.26
N SER A 17 -32.46 -3.85 12.56
CA SER A 17 -31.42 -3.15 13.33
C SER A 17 -29.98 -3.50 12.90
N LEU A 18 -29.75 -4.68 12.34
CA LEU A 18 -28.42 -5.10 11.85
C LEU A 18 -28.04 -4.44 10.51
N PHE A 19 -29.02 -4.01 9.71
CA PHE A 19 -28.79 -3.32 8.44
C PHE A 19 -28.95 -1.79 8.53
N ALA A 20 -29.53 -1.28 9.62
CA ALA A 20 -29.78 0.14 9.82
C ALA A 20 -28.65 0.86 10.57
N ALA A 21 -27.61 0.16 11.03
CA ALA A 21 -26.38 0.81 11.46
C ALA A 21 -25.57 1.14 10.20
N PRO A 22 -25.52 2.40 9.73
CA PRO A 22 -24.46 2.79 8.82
C PRO A 22 -23.16 2.48 9.56
N GLY A 23 -22.42 1.47 9.11
CA GLY A 23 -21.07 1.24 9.59
C GLY A 23 -20.36 2.57 9.43
N ASN A 24 -20.02 3.21 10.55
CA ASN A 24 -19.46 4.55 10.57
C ASN A 24 -18.22 4.47 9.68
N PRO A 25 -18.19 5.07 8.47
CA PRO A 25 -16.93 5.18 7.78
C PRO A 25 -16.13 6.08 8.71
N VAL A 26 -15.11 5.50 9.36
CA VAL A 26 -14.03 6.31 9.89
C VAL A 26 -13.45 6.99 8.67
N LYS A 27 -14.01 8.15 8.32
CA LYS A 27 -13.34 9.10 7.46
C LYS A 27 -12.08 9.40 8.23
N ALA A 28 -10.94 8.97 7.70
CA ALA A 28 -9.66 9.51 8.12
C ALA A 28 -9.82 11.02 8.03
N ALA A 29 -9.92 11.69 9.18
CA ALA A 29 -9.87 13.13 9.21
C ALA A 29 -8.50 13.48 8.64
N GLU A 30 -8.49 14.20 7.52
CA GLU A 30 -7.27 14.77 6.97
C GLU A 30 -6.86 15.91 7.92
N GLU A 31 -6.18 15.54 8.99
CA GLU A 31 -5.54 16.50 9.88
C GLU A 31 -4.42 17.21 9.08
N GLU A 32 -4.55 18.53 9.04
CA GLU A 32 -3.55 19.57 8.75
C GLU A 32 -2.34 19.15 7.90
N ASP A 33 -2.37 19.57 6.63
CA ASP A 33 -1.20 19.73 5.75
C ASP A 33 -0.24 18.52 5.70
N CYS A 34 -0.80 17.32 5.52
CA CYS A 34 0.00 16.13 5.20
C CYS A 34 0.61 16.28 3.79
N THR A 35 1.77 16.95 3.73
CA THR A 35 2.57 17.13 2.51
C THR A 35 3.12 15.82 1.93
N CYS A 36 2.79 14.66 2.51
CA CYS A 36 3.15 13.32 2.05
C CYS A 36 2.89 13.08 0.55
N HIS A 37 1.90 13.77 -0.02
CA HIS A 37 1.53 13.67 -1.43
C HIS A 37 2.27 14.66 -2.35
N ASN A 38 3.11 15.55 -1.81
CA ASN A 38 3.89 16.52 -2.59
C ASN A 38 5.13 15.87 -3.22
N VAL A 39 4.89 14.92 -4.11
CA VAL A 39 5.92 14.13 -4.78
C VAL A 39 5.85 14.32 -6.29
N THR A 40 7.02 14.32 -6.94
CA THR A 40 7.14 14.39 -8.40
C THR A 40 7.77 13.10 -8.92
N PRO A 41 7.19 12.47 -9.95
CA PRO A 41 7.79 11.29 -10.56
C PRO A 41 9.02 11.63 -11.41
N ILE A 42 10.03 10.77 -11.34
CA ILE A 42 11.25 10.84 -12.15
C ILE A 42 11.18 9.82 -13.30
N TYR A 43 11.58 10.25 -14.50
CA TYR A 43 11.57 9.42 -15.70
C TYR A 43 12.94 9.37 -16.41
N GLY A 44 13.03 8.53 -17.44
CA GLY A 44 14.16 8.50 -18.37
C GLY A 44 15.51 8.12 -17.73
N ALA A 45 16.58 8.74 -18.23
CA ALA A 45 17.95 8.42 -17.82
C ALA A 45 18.21 8.67 -16.32
N GLN A 46 17.60 9.70 -15.74
CA GLN A 46 17.74 10.01 -14.32
C GLN A 46 17.15 8.91 -13.45
N LYS A 47 15.94 8.43 -13.79
CA LYS A 47 15.32 7.26 -13.15
C LYS A 47 16.25 6.05 -13.21
N ASN A 48 16.80 5.75 -14.37
CA ASN A 48 17.68 4.60 -14.56
C ASN A 48 18.95 4.70 -13.70
N LYS A 49 19.53 5.89 -13.57
CA LYS A 49 20.71 6.12 -12.71
C LYS A 49 20.39 5.85 -11.23
N ILE A 50 19.25 6.34 -10.75
CA ILE A 50 18.80 6.12 -9.36
C ILE A 50 18.59 4.62 -9.11
N ILE A 51 17.89 3.94 -10.01
CA ILE A 51 17.66 2.49 -9.90
C ILE A 51 18.99 1.72 -9.92
N ALA A 52 19.91 2.06 -10.84
CA ALA A 52 21.22 1.40 -10.92
C ALA A 52 22.03 1.54 -9.62
N ASN A 53 22.00 2.72 -9.01
CA ASN A 53 22.63 2.94 -7.71
C ASN A 53 21.97 2.09 -6.62
N LEU A 54 20.63 2.09 -6.56
CA LEU A 54 19.89 1.30 -5.57
C LEU A 54 20.19 -0.20 -5.69
N ILE A 55 20.10 -0.79 -6.89
CA ILE A 55 20.29 -2.24 -7.07
C ILE A 55 21.70 -2.71 -6.72
N SER A 56 22.67 -1.80 -6.78
CA SER A 56 24.06 -2.09 -6.40
C SER A 56 24.25 -2.14 -4.89
N SER A 57 23.35 -1.52 -4.11
CA SER A 57 23.44 -1.41 -2.67
C SER A 57 23.26 -2.74 -1.95
N GLN A 58 23.84 -2.86 -0.75
CA GLN A 58 23.63 -4.04 0.08
C GLN A 58 22.20 -4.09 0.63
N GLU A 59 21.62 -2.93 0.91
CA GLU A 59 20.26 -2.81 1.43
C GLU A 59 19.24 -3.41 0.47
N PHE A 60 19.34 -3.09 -0.82
CA PHE A 60 18.47 -3.67 -1.84
C PHE A 60 18.62 -5.19 -1.92
N LYS A 61 19.86 -5.69 -1.88
CA LYS A 61 20.12 -7.14 -1.93
C LYS A 61 19.52 -7.85 -0.72
N ASN A 62 19.65 -7.26 0.48
CA ASN A 62 19.08 -7.80 1.71
C ASN A 62 17.55 -7.83 1.66
N ALA A 63 16.92 -6.70 1.27
CA ALA A 63 15.47 -6.61 1.15
C ALA A 63 14.92 -7.64 0.13
N LYS A 64 15.53 -7.72 -1.05
CA LYS A 64 15.18 -8.72 -2.07
C LYS A 64 15.28 -10.15 -1.53
N LEU A 65 16.37 -10.48 -0.83
CA LEU A 65 16.56 -11.81 -0.27
C LEU A 65 15.52 -12.12 0.82
N SER A 66 15.18 -11.15 1.66
CA SER A 66 14.12 -11.32 2.67
C SER A 66 12.78 -11.63 2.01
N ILE A 67 12.37 -10.80 1.04
CA ILE A 67 11.09 -10.96 0.33
C ILE A 67 11.01 -12.35 -0.34
N ILE A 68 12.07 -12.78 -1.02
CA ILE A 68 12.12 -14.12 -1.64
C ILE A 68 12.05 -15.22 -0.57
N LYS A 69 12.74 -15.05 0.56
CA LYS A 69 12.74 -16.02 1.67
C LYS A 69 11.36 -16.13 2.31
N ASP A 70 10.60 -15.04 2.31
CA ASP A 70 9.22 -14.99 2.80
C ASP A 70 8.25 -15.65 1.82
N GLY A 71 8.70 -16.16 0.67
CA GLY A 71 7.89 -16.91 -0.30
C GLY A 71 7.30 -16.06 -1.42
N ASP A 72 7.60 -14.76 -1.45
CA ASP A 72 7.11 -13.84 -2.46
C ASP A 72 7.94 -13.93 -3.76
N ASN A 73 7.33 -13.54 -4.88
CA ASN A 73 7.92 -13.62 -6.21
C ASN A 73 8.50 -12.28 -6.67
N TRP A 74 9.83 -12.19 -6.68
CA TRP A 74 10.56 -11.03 -7.17
C TRP A 74 10.58 -10.95 -8.71
N ARG A 75 9.91 -9.94 -9.29
CA ARG A 75 9.71 -9.79 -10.75
C ARG A 75 10.78 -8.98 -11.48
N GLY A 76 11.88 -8.64 -10.82
CA GLY A 76 12.95 -7.80 -11.40
C GLY A 76 12.79 -6.33 -11.02
N ILE A 77 13.21 -5.42 -11.89
CA ILE A 77 13.13 -3.96 -11.68
C ILE A 77 12.28 -3.24 -12.74
N ASN A 78 11.61 -4.01 -13.59
CA ASN A 78 10.67 -3.45 -14.55
C ASN A 78 9.51 -2.84 -13.77
N ASN A 79 9.01 -1.69 -14.20
CA ASN A 79 7.98 -0.93 -13.51
C ASN A 79 8.36 -0.42 -12.10
N THR A 80 9.65 -0.37 -11.77
CA THR A 80 10.10 0.40 -10.60
C THR A 80 9.67 1.86 -10.74
N GLU A 81 9.16 2.44 -9.68
CA GLU A 81 8.75 3.84 -9.60
C GLU A 81 9.79 4.62 -8.81
N VAL A 82 10.06 5.86 -9.25
CA VAL A 82 10.98 6.76 -8.58
C VAL A 82 10.28 8.09 -8.43
N LEU A 83 10.15 8.55 -7.19
CA LEU A 83 9.53 9.81 -6.83
C LEU A 83 10.53 10.65 -6.03
N VAL A 84 10.39 11.97 -6.09
CA VAL A 84 11.08 12.88 -5.16
C VAL A 84 10.05 13.70 -4.43
N HIS A 85 10.20 13.79 -3.10
CA HIS A 85 9.36 14.66 -2.29
C HIS A 85 9.84 16.11 -2.44
N ASN A 86 9.00 16.99 -2.97
CA ASN A 86 9.41 18.35 -3.32
C ASN A 86 9.76 19.20 -2.08
N SER A 87 9.12 18.93 -0.93
CA SER A 87 9.42 19.65 0.33
C SER A 87 10.70 19.20 1.04
N TYR A 88 11.09 17.93 0.92
CA TYR A 88 12.19 17.34 1.70
C TYR A 88 13.39 16.91 0.86
N GLY A 89 13.26 16.90 -0.48
CA GLY A 89 14.33 16.49 -1.39
C GLY A 89 14.68 14.99 -1.32
N ILE A 90 13.89 14.19 -0.60
CA ILE A 90 14.12 12.75 -0.43
C ILE A 90 13.69 11.99 -1.69
N THR A 91 14.45 10.95 -2.03
CA THR A 91 14.17 10.06 -3.16
C THR A 91 13.45 8.81 -2.66
N ILE A 92 12.27 8.54 -3.21
CA ILE A 92 11.46 7.36 -2.90
C ILE A 92 11.52 6.42 -4.10
N VAL A 93 11.86 5.16 -3.88
CA VAL A 93 11.93 4.14 -4.93
C VAL A 93 11.04 2.96 -4.55
N GLY A 94 10.04 2.66 -5.37
CA GLY A 94 9.17 1.50 -5.20
C GLY A 94 9.51 0.42 -6.23
N VAL A 95 9.91 -0.77 -5.78
CA VAL A 95 10.29 -1.89 -6.65
C VAL A 95 9.24 -2.99 -6.59
N PRO A 96 8.61 -3.38 -7.71
CA PRO A 96 7.48 -4.29 -7.68
C PRO A 96 7.89 -5.75 -7.45
N PHE A 97 7.08 -6.45 -6.65
CA PHE A 97 7.10 -7.90 -6.50
C PHE A 97 5.66 -8.42 -6.38
N ILE A 98 5.49 -9.74 -6.45
CA ILE A 98 4.17 -10.38 -6.31
C ILE A 98 4.17 -11.12 -4.97
N ASP A 99 3.20 -10.82 -4.10
CA ASP A 99 3.05 -11.54 -2.84
C ASP A 99 2.51 -12.96 -3.03
N GLN A 100 2.44 -13.74 -1.94
CA GLN A 100 1.87 -15.09 -1.96
C GLN A 100 0.40 -15.16 -2.43
N ASP A 101 -0.36 -14.07 -2.29
CA ASP A 101 -1.75 -13.97 -2.75
C ASP A 101 -1.86 -13.60 -4.25
N GLY A 102 -0.73 -13.33 -4.91
CA GLY A 102 -0.70 -12.89 -6.30
C GLY A 102 -0.88 -11.38 -6.49
N LYS A 103 -0.87 -10.57 -5.43
CA LYS A 103 -1.02 -9.11 -5.48
C LYS A 103 0.31 -8.44 -5.79
N ILE A 104 0.26 -7.31 -6.52
CA ILE A 104 1.44 -6.51 -6.81
C ILE A 104 1.74 -5.60 -5.60
N MET A 105 2.90 -5.84 -5.00
CA MET A 105 3.42 -5.08 -3.88
C MET A 105 4.66 -4.29 -4.32
N MET A 106 4.97 -3.21 -3.60
CA MET A 106 6.10 -2.33 -3.84
C MET A 106 7.04 -2.38 -2.64
N ALA A 107 8.23 -2.94 -2.82
CA ALA A 107 9.33 -2.80 -1.88
C ALA A 107 9.83 -1.35 -1.93
N THR A 108 9.60 -0.60 -0.86
CA THR A 108 9.80 0.84 -0.80
C THR A 108 11.13 1.18 -0.15
N PHE A 109 11.89 2.04 -0.82
CA PHE A 109 13.16 2.56 -0.35
C PHE A 109 13.12 4.08 -0.28
N ILE A 110 13.60 4.67 0.81
CA ILE A 110 13.75 6.12 0.96
C ILE A 110 15.23 6.42 1.12
N ASP A 111 15.78 7.22 0.22
CA ASP A 111 17.21 7.53 0.11
C ASP A 111 18.12 6.29 0.17
N GLY A 112 17.61 5.18 -0.37
CA GLY A 112 18.31 3.90 -0.45
C GLY A 112 18.10 2.95 0.73
N PHE A 113 17.43 3.38 1.80
CA PHE A 113 17.10 2.55 2.97
C PHE A 113 15.77 1.83 2.76
N PHE A 114 15.69 0.54 3.14
CA PHE A 114 14.46 -0.22 2.99
C PHE A 114 13.46 0.17 4.09
N MET A 115 12.25 0.57 3.69
CA MET A 115 11.21 1.06 4.60
C MET A 115 10.06 0.07 4.78
N GLY A 116 10.04 -1.01 3.99
CA GLY A 116 8.99 -2.01 4.00
C GLY A 116 8.28 -2.13 2.66
N SER A 117 7.14 -2.82 2.68
CA SER A 117 6.35 -3.15 1.49
C SER A 117 4.96 -2.56 1.59
N ALA A 118 4.44 -2.02 0.49
CA ALA A 118 3.08 -1.47 0.41
C ALA A 118 2.38 -1.98 -0.87
N PRO A 119 1.05 -2.07 -0.91
CA PRO A 119 0.33 -2.35 -2.15
C PRO A 119 0.67 -1.32 -3.21
N LYS A 120 0.75 -1.74 -4.47
CA LYS A 120 0.82 -0.79 -5.57
C LYS A 120 -0.51 -0.04 -5.67
N TYR A 121 -0.47 1.29 -5.57
CA TYR A 121 -1.63 2.13 -5.86
C TYR A 121 -1.86 2.17 -7.38
N GLU A 122 -3.06 1.83 -7.82
CA GLU A 122 -3.51 1.90 -9.22
C GLU A 122 -4.04 3.30 -9.58
#